data_AF-A0A5E7KTV0-F1
#
_entry.id   AF-A0A5E7KTV0-F1
#
_cell.length_a   1.000
_cell.length_b   1.000
_cell.length_c   1.000
_cell.angle_alpha   90.00
_cell.angle_beta   90.00
_cell.angle_gamma   90.00
#
_symmetry.space_group_name_H-M   'P 1'
#
loop_
_entity.id
_entity.type
_entity.pdbx_description
1 polymer ?
#
loop_
_entity_poly.entity_id
_entity_poly.type
_entity_poly.pdbx_seq_one_letter_code
_entity_poly.pdbx_strand_id
1 'polypeptide(L)'
;MSIQPSTYSPDLAVPADKRVFGGRDLFSLWFSLGIGLMVLQTGALLAPGLGLSGSLLAIFLGTLVGVLLLAAVGVIGSDTGLSSMAALKLSLGSKGASLPALLNLLQLIGWGSFEIIVMRDAASLLGTRAFSEGSLWSNPVLWTLFFGALATLLAVSGPLTFVRQILRKWGIWLLLAACIWLTWNLFAKADLADLWSRAGDGSMPFAVGFDIAIAMPLSWLPLIADYSRFGKRAKNVFGGTAVGFFIGNFWLMSLGVAYTLAFAPSGEVNALLLALAGAGLGIPLLLILLDESENAFADIHSAAVSSGILLRLKVEHLALAIGVICTLIALLAPLAQYQNFLLLIGSVFAPLFGVVLVDHFILRKRSAQVASAALRWPALLAWLGGVSTYHLLANLYPDVGATLPALVLAGLLQLVLGRAFSYGRETARA
;
A
#
# COMPACT_ATOMS: atom_id res chain seq x y z
N MET A 1 18.53 13.85 -33.42
CA MET A 1 18.87 12.76 -32.48
C MET A 1 17.56 12.17 -32.01
N SER A 2 17.12 11.06 -32.61
CA SER A 2 15.90 10.35 -32.17
C SER A 2 16.21 9.74 -30.81
N ILE A 3 15.64 10.31 -29.74
CA ILE A 3 15.65 9.68 -28.43
C ILE A 3 14.83 8.41 -28.61
N GLN A 4 15.50 7.25 -28.76
CA GLN A 4 14.78 5.98 -28.71
C GLN A 4 14.08 5.94 -27.36
N PRO A 5 12.74 5.78 -27.34
CA PRO A 5 12.04 5.76 -26.08
C PRO A 5 12.55 4.57 -25.28
N SER A 6 13.00 4.86 -24.05
CA SER A 6 13.47 3.85 -23.12
C SER A 6 12.39 2.77 -22.95
N THR A 7 12.78 1.51 -22.87
CA THR A 7 11.88 0.40 -22.53
C THR A 7 11.20 0.58 -21.16
N TYR A 8 11.69 1.54 -20.37
CA TYR A 8 11.10 1.95 -19.09
C TYR A 8 10.03 3.03 -19.21
N SER A 9 9.85 3.65 -20.40
CA SER A 9 8.82 4.67 -20.61
C SER A 9 7.44 4.12 -20.22
N PRO A 10 6.69 4.82 -19.35
CA PRO A 10 5.43 4.31 -18.81
C PRO A 10 4.32 4.19 -19.87
N ASP A 11 4.43 4.93 -20.97
CA ASP A 11 3.42 4.94 -22.03
C ASP A 11 3.58 3.83 -23.08
N LEU A 12 4.67 3.04 -23.02
CA LEU A 12 4.93 1.97 -23.97
C LEU A 12 4.77 0.60 -23.32
N ALA A 13 4.17 -0.33 -24.07
CA ALA A 13 4.08 -1.71 -23.66
C ALA A 13 5.45 -2.39 -23.73
N VAL A 14 5.82 -3.13 -22.68
CA VAL A 14 7.08 -3.86 -22.60
C VAL A 14 7.03 -5.10 -23.53
N PRO A 15 7.94 -5.19 -24.53
CA PRO A 15 8.04 -6.34 -25.43
C PRO A 15 8.34 -7.64 -24.69
N ALA A 16 7.89 -8.79 -25.24
CA ALA A 16 8.02 -10.09 -24.59
C ALA A 16 9.47 -10.52 -24.31
N ASP A 17 10.41 -10.17 -25.19
CA ASP A 17 11.84 -10.44 -25.07
C ASP A 17 12.52 -9.64 -23.94
N LYS A 18 11.89 -8.57 -23.48
CA LYS A 18 12.37 -7.71 -22.39
C LYS A 18 11.75 -8.05 -21.03
N ARG A 19 10.89 -9.07 -20.96
CA ARG A 19 10.25 -9.51 -19.71
C ARG A 19 11.17 -10.48 -18.98
N VAL A 20 11.77 -10.02 -17.90
CA VAL A 20 12.81 -10.75 -17.17
C VAL A 20 12.29 -11.45 -15.90
N PHE A 21 11.23 -10.93 -15.28
CA PHE A 21 10.77 -11.39 -13.96
C PHE A 21 10.04 -12.74 -14.02
N GLY A 22 10.54 -13.68 -13.23
CA GLY A 22 9.91 -14.95 -12.91
C GLY A 22 9.12 -14.89 -11.60
N GLY A 23 8.58 -16.05 -11.19
CA GLY A 23 7.78 -16.14 -9.96
C GLY A 23 8.60 -15.91 -8.69
N ARG A 24 9.89 -16.28 -8.69
CA ARG A 24 10.81 -16.04 -7.56
C ARG A 24 11.14 -14.56 -7.39
N ASP A 25 11.38 -13.85 -8.49
CA ASP A 25 11.69 -12.42 -8.46
C ASP A 25 10.49 -11.64 -7.92
N LEU A 26 9.28 -11.97 -8.39
CA LEU A 26 8.04 -11.37 -7.90
C LEU A 26 7.73 -11.78 -6.47
N PHE A 27 7.98 -13.04 -6.08
CA PHE A 27 7.88 -13.46 -4.69
C PHE A 27 8.77 -12.60 -3.79
N SER A 28 10.06 -12.46 -4.13
CA SER A 28 11.01 -11.68 -3.33
C SER A 28 10.61 -10.21 -3.26
N LEU A 29 10.16 -9.63 -4.37
CA LEU A 29 9.71 -8.24 -4.44
C LEU A 29 8.48 -8.01 -3.56
N TRP A 30 7.45 -8.84 -3.69
CA TRP A 30 6.20 -8.65 -2.96
C TRP A 30 6.32 -9.06 -1.49
N PHE A 31 7.20 -10.02 -1.18
CA PHE A 31 7.58 -10.31 0.20
C PHE A 31 8.29 -9.13 0.86
N SER A 32 9.24 -8.48 0.16
CA SER A 32 9.92 -7.30 0.70
C SER A 32 8.98 -6.11 0.88
N LEU A 33 8.01 -5.91 -0.01
CA LEU A 33 7.00 -4.85 0.13
C LEU A 33 5.92 -5.18 1.16
N GLY A 34 5.79 -6.45 1.55
CA GLY A 34 4.88 -6.89 2.60
C GLY A 34 5.49 -6.82 4.00
N ILE A 35 6.75 -6.37 4.14
CA ILE A 35 7.43 -6.20 5.42
C ILE A 35 7.74 -4.72 5.64
N GLY A 36 7.45 -4.22 6.84
CA GLY A 36 7.66 -2.82 7.20
C GLY A 36 7.01 -2.46 8.54
N LEU A 37 7.40 -1.32 9.10
CA LEU A 37 6.84 -0.72 10.29
C LEU A 37 5.37 -0.35 10.12
N MET A 38 4.98 0.18 8.96
CA MET A 38 3.57 0.50 8.71
C MET A 38 2.70 -0.76 8.63
N VAL A 39 3.25 -1.88 8.16
CA VAL A 39 2.59 -3.19 8.19
C VAL A 39 2.40 -3.66 9.64
N LEU A 40 3.44 -3.53 10.48
CA LEU A 40 3.34 -3.80 11.92
C LEU A 40 2.28 -2.89 12.58
N GLN A 41 2.33 -1.60 12.28
CA GLN A 41 1.40 -0.60 12.79
C GLN A 41 -0.04 -0.90 12.39
N THR A 42 -0.26 -1.40 11.17
CA THR A 42 -1.60 -1.83 10.73
C THR A 42 -2.11 -2.96 11.62
N GLY A 43 -1.29 -3.97 11.89
CA GLY A 43 -1.65 -5.03 12.83
C GLY A 43 -1.97 -4.50 14.23
N ALA A 44 -1.17 -3.58 14.74
CA ALA A 44 -1.36 -2.97 16.05
C ALA A 44 -2.72 -2.27 16.20
N LEU A 45 -3.28 -1.69 15.12
CA LEU A 45 -4.61 -1.07 15.16
C LEU A 45 -5.73 -2.06 15.51
N LEU A 46 -5.58 -3.34 15.15
CA LEU A 46 -6.61 -4.36 15.36
C LEU A 46 -6.59 -4.92 16.79
N ALA A 47 -5.45 -4.81 17.48
CA ALA A 47 -5.19 -5.48 18.75
C ALA A 47 -6.20 -5.11 19.87
N PRO A 48 -6.44 -3.81 20.17
CA PRO A 48 -7.34 -3.44 21.26
C PRO A 48 -8.77 -3.94 21.03
N GLY A 49 -9.28 -3.76 19.80
CA GLY A 49 -10.67 -4.07 19.45
C GLY A 49 -11.00 -5.55 19.32
N LEU A 50 -10.08 -6.35 18.76
CA LEU A 50 -10.36 -7.74 18.39
C LEU A 50 -9.60 -8.79 19.23
N GLY A 51 -8.60 -8.39 20.01
CA GLY A 51 -7.70 -9.33 20.70
C GLY A 51 -6.89 -10.18 19.72
N LEU A 52 -6.05 -11.10 20.23
CA LEU A 52 -5.10 -11.81 19.36
C LEU A 52 -5.81 -12.68 18.31
N SER A 53 -6.71 -13.56 18.74
CA SER A 53 -7.38 -14.51 17.85
C SER A 53 -8.27 -13.83 16.80
N GLY A 54 -9.03 -12.82 17.21
CA GLY A 54 -9.87 -12.02 16.31
C GLY A 54 -9.04 -11.23 15.29
N SER A 55 -7.96 -10.57 15.73
CA SER A 55 -7.07 -9.85 14.81
C SER A 55 -6.40 -10.80 13.82
N LEU A 56 -5.88 -11.96 14.26
CA LEU A 56 -5.22 -12.91 13.36
C LEU A 56 -6.17 -13.42 12.27
N LEU A 57 -7.42 -13.70 12.61
CA LEU A 57 -8.43 -14.12 11.64
C LEU A 57 -8.76 -12.99 10.65
N ALA A 58 -8.92 -11.76 11.13
CA ALA A 58 -9.17 -10.59 10.29
C ALA A 58 -7.99 -10.33 9.33
N ILE A 59 -6.76 -10.40 9.84
CA ILE A 59 -5.52 -10.25 9.05
C ILE A 59 -5.42 -11.36 8.01
N PHE A 60 -5.65 -12.62 8.39
CA PHE A 60 -5.58 -13.75 7.47
C PHE A 60 -6.56 -13.58 6.31
N LEU A 61 -7.85 -13.34 6.61
CA LEU A 61 -8.88 -13.21 5.60
C LEU A 61 -8.71 -11.94 4.75
N GLY A 62 -8.45 -10.79 5.40
CA GLY A 62 -8.26 -9.51 4.72
C GLY A 62 -7.04 -9.52 3.80
N THR A 63 -5.90 -10.03 4.31
CA THR A 63 -4.69 -10.20 3.50
C THR A 63 -4.93 -11.17 2.37
N LEU A 64 -5.54 -12.34 2.62
CA LEU A 64 -5.79 -13.36 1.59
C LEU A 64 -6.60 -12.78 0.43
N VAL A 65 -7.73 -12.12 0.71
CA VAL A 65 -8.56 -11.54 -0.35
C VAL A 65 -7.81 -10.41 -1.06
N GLY A 66 -7.15 -9.54 -0.31
CA GLY A 66 -6.40 -8.42 -0.86
C GLY A 66 -5.26 -8.85 -1.78
N VAL A 67 -4.48 -9.87 -1.41
CA VAL A 67 -3.38 -10.36 -2.26
C VAL A 67 -3.87 -11.10 -3.49
N LEU A 68 -5.03 -11.76 -3.43
CA LEU A 68 -5.63 -12.39 -4.59
C LEU A 68 -6.09 -11.35 -5.61
N LEU A 69 -6.68 -10.25 -5.14
CA LEU A 69 -7.01 -9.09 -5.97
C LEU A 69 -5.74 -8.46 -6.55
N LEU A 70 -4.72 -8.25 -5.73
CA LEU A 70 -3.41 -7.72 -6.15
C LEU A 70 -2.80 -8.59 -7.24
N ALA A 71 -2.66 -9.88 -7.00
CA ALA A 71 -2.14 -10.84 -7.95
C ALA A 71 -2.96 -10.88 -9.26
N ALA A 72 -4.29 -10.79 -9.19
CA ALA A 72 -5.16 -10.73 -10.36
C ALA A 72 -4.93 -9.46 -11.18
N VAL A 73 -4.76 -8.30 -10.54
CA VAL A 73 -4.41 -7.04 -11.23
C VAL A 73 -2.99 -7.09 -11.80
N GLY A 74 -2.04 -7.74 -11.11
CA GLY A 74 -0.70 -7.95 -11.65
C GLY A 74 -0.68 -8.79 -12.93
N VAL A 75 -1.60 -9.73 -13.07
CA VAL A 75 -1.76 -10.47 -14.33
C VAL A 75 -2.08 -9.52 -15.49
N ILE A 76 -2.87 -8.46 -15.28
CA ILE A 76 -3.18 -7.44 -16.31
C ILE A 76 -1.89 -6.77 -16.80
N GLY A 77 -0.97 -6.45 -15.89
CA GLY A 77 0.35 -5.90 -16.23
C GLY A 77 1.12 -6.85 -17.15
N SER A 78 1.14 -8.15 -16.82
CA SER A 78 1.80 -9.17 -17.65
C SER A 78 1.09 -9.46 -18.97
N ASP A 79 -0.23 -9.33 -19.04
CA ASP A 79 -0.99 -9.57 -20.27
C ASP A 79 -0.81 -8.42 -21.26
N THR A 80 -0.80 -7.18 -20.76
CA THR A 80 -0.77 -5.98 -21.60
C THR A 80 0.66 -5.44 -21.82
N GLY A 81 1.58 -5.69 -20.89
CA GLY A 81 2.90 -5.06 -20.86
C GLY A 81 2.88 -3.57 -20.50
N LEU A 82 1.72 -3.02 -20.13
CA LEU A 82 1.55 -1.59 -19.83
C LEU A 82 1.87 -1.28 -18.36
N SER A 83 2.26 -0.03 -18.10
CA SER A 83 2.28 0.54 -16.75
C SER A 83 0.88 0.54 -16.14
N SER A 84 0.79 0.68 -14.81
CA SER A 84 -0.49 0.69 -14.10
C SER A 84 -1.43 1.78 -14.62
N MET A 85 -0.92 2.99 -14.77
CA MET A 85 -1.70 4.12 -15.26
C MET A 85 -2.08 3.99 -16.74
N ALA A 86 -1.23 3.37 -17.57
CA ALA A 86 -1.58 3.07 -18.96
C ALA A 86 -2.62 1.94 -19.07
N ALA A 87 -2.54 0.92 -18.21
CA ALA A 87 -3.51 -0.17 -18.19
C ALA A 87 -4.92 0.31 -17.78
N LEU A 88 -5.02 1.27 -16.84
CA LEU A 88 -6.30 1.87 -16.46
C LEU A 88 -6.99 2.61 -17.62
N LYS A 89 -6.24 3.15 -18.59
CA LYS A 89 -6.81 3.78 -19.80
C LYS A 89 -7.65 2.78 -20.62
N LEU A 90 -7.33 1.49 -20.56
CA LEU A 90 -8.11 0.45 -21.25
C LEU A 90 -9.52 0.30 -20.66
N SER A 91 -9.65 0.43 -19.33
CA SER A 91 -10.93 0.26 -18.64
C SER A 91 -11.73 1.57 -18.52
N LEU A 92 -11.06 2.71 -18.33
CA LEU A 92 -11.71 3.99 -18.03
C LEU A 92 -11.69 5.00 -19.20
N GLY A 93 -10.88 4.77 -20.22
CA GLY A 93 -10.60 5.73 -21.29
C GLY A 93 -9.43 6.66 -20.97
N SER A 94 -8.93 7.37 -21.98
CA SER A 94 -7.71 8.17 -21.87
C SER A 94 -7.81 9.34 -20.89
N LYS A 95 -8.97 10.00 -20.81
CA LYS A 95 -9.26 11.04 -19.82
C LYS A 95 -9.77 10.45 -18.51
N GLY A 96 -10.45 9.30 -18.52
CA GLY A 96 -10.98 8.68 -17.30
C GLY A 96 -9.89 8.19 -16.34
N ALA A 97 -8.76 7.75 -16.89
CA ALA A 97 -7.62 7.29 -16.08
C ALA A 97 -6.89 8.42 -15.30
N SER A 98 -7.16 9.70 -15.59
CA SER A 98 -6.54 10.80 -14.82
C SER A 98 -7.04 10.87 -13.39
N LEU A 99 -8.30 10.47 -13.13
CA LEU A 99 -8.88 10.52 -11.80
C LEU A 99 -8.22 9.51 -10.84
N PRO A 100 -8.09 8.21 -11.16
CA PRO A 100 -7.29 7.29 -10.36
C PRO A 100 -5.83 7.69 -10.23
N ALA A 101 -5.24 8.31 -11.26
CA ALA A 101 -3.85 8.78 -11.20
C ALA A 101 -3.69 9.89 -10.16
N LEU A 102 -4.62 10.85 -10.11
CA LEU A 102 -4.65 11.90 -9.08
C LEU A 102 -4.86 11.30 -7.68
N LEU A 103 -5.77 10.34 -7.54
CA LEU A 103 -6.02 9.69 -6.26
C LEU A 103 -4.80 8.88 -5.79
N ASN A 104 -4.10 8.21 -6.71
CA ASN A 104 -2.86 7.52 -6.39
C ASN A 104 -1.74 8.49 -6.00
N LEU A 105 -1.68 9.66 -6.64
CA LEU A 105 -0.76 10.73 -6.22
C LEU A 105 -1.04 11.18 -4.78
N LEU A 106 -2.32 11.40 -4.43
CA LEU A 106 -2.72 11.74 -3.06
C LEU A 106 -2.39 10.61 -2.08
N GLN A 107 -2.58 9.35 -2.48
CA GLN A 107 -2.20 8.19 -1.68
C GLN A 107 -0.69 8.17 -1.41
N LEU A 108 0.16 8.39 -2.42
CA LEU A 108 1.62 8.41 -2.25
C LEU A 108 2.07 9.57 -1.35
N ILE A 109 1.43 10.74 -1.44
CA ILE A 109 1.64 11.83 -0.48
C ILE A 109 1.27 11.37 0.93
N GLY A 110 0.12 10.71 1.08
CA GLY A 110 -0.33 10.16 2.36
C GLY A 110 0.66 9.15 2.95
N TRP A 111 1.14 8.19 2.17
CA TRP A 111 2.15 7.22 2.61
C TRP A 111 3.44 7.93 3.03
N GLY A 112 3.99 8.80 2.18
CA GLY A 112 5.19 9.56 2.52
C GLY A 112 5.03 10.39 3.80
N SER A 113 3.85 10.94 4.07
CA SER A 113 3.54 11.60 5.35
C SER A 113 3.50 10.65 6.53
N PHE A 114 2.81 9.50 6.41
CA PHE A 114 2.72 8.52 7.49
C PHE A 114 4.07 7.86 7.81
N GLU A 115 4.92 7.66 6.81
CA GLU A 115 6.29 7.21 7.04
C GLU A 115 7.09 8.23 7.86
N ILE A 116 6.98 9.52 7.54
CA ILE A 116 7.62 10.58 8.35
C ILE A 116 7.04 10.62 9.78
N ILE A 117 5.72 10.46 9.93
CA ILE A 117 5.03 10.45 11.23
C ILE A 117 5.53 9.28 12.09
N VAL A 118 5.56 8.06 11.56
CA VAL A 118 5.98 6.88 12.33
C VAL A 118 7.47 6.95 12.67
N MET A 119 8.31 7.44 11.74
CA MET A 119 9.74 7.62 11.99
C MET A 119 10.00 8.66 13.09
N ARG A 120 9.27 9.78 13.03
CA ARG A 120 9.30 10.81 14.09
C ARG A 120 8.95 10.22 15.44
N ASP A 121 7.82 9.55 15.54
CA ASP A 121 7.29 9.09 16.82
C ASP A 121 8.21 8.01 17.41
N ALA A 122 8.71 7.11 16.57
CA ALA A 122 9.70 6.11 16.96
C ALA A 122 11.02 6.74 17.44
N ALA A 123 11.57 7.72 16.70
CA ALA A 123 12.82 8.39 17.07
C ALA A 123 12.69 9.25 18.33
N SER A 124 11.56 9.93 18.52
CA SER A 124 11.25 10.68 19.74
C SER A 124 11.19 9.75 20.96
N LEU A 125 10.57 8.57 20.84
CA LEU A 125 10.51 7.57 21.90
C LEU A 125 11.90 6.99 22.24
N LEU A 126 12.70 6.68 21.22
CA LEU A 126 14.07 6.21 21.40
C LEU A 126 14.95 7.29 22.06
N GLY A 127 14.82 8.55 21.65
CA GLY A 127 15.55 9.67 22.23
C GLY A 127 15.17 9.92 23.69
N THR A 128 13.88 9.79 24.03
CA THR A 128 13.39 9.88 25.42
C THR A 128 14.04 8.83 26.30
N ARG A 129 14.14 7.58 25.81
CA ARG A 129 14.78 6.48 26.56
C ARG A 129 16.29 6.63 26.71
N ALA A 130 16.97 7.13 25.67
CA ALA A 130 18.43 7.20 25.66
C ALA A 130 18.99 8.36 26.48
N PHE A 131 18.24 9.46 26.61
CA PHE A 131 18.73 10.68 27.26
C PHE A 131 17.89 11.06 28.49
N SER A 132 16.69 11.61 28.28
CA SER A 132 15.71 11.97 29.32
C SER A 132 14.44 12.55 28.70
N GLU A 133 13.34 12.55 29.46
CA GLU A 133 12.14 13.33 29.13
C GLU A 133 12.49 14.83 29.10
N GLY A 134 12.18 15.51 27.98
CA GLY A 134 12.44 16.94 27.77
C GLY A 134 13.76 17.28 27.08
N SER A 135 14.55 16.28 26.69
CA SER A 135 15.74 16.47 25.85
C SER A 135 15.37 16.98 24.44
N LEU A 136 16.29 17.67 23.77
CA LEU A 136 16.11 18.03 22.34
C LEU A 136 15.82 16.79 21.49
N TRP A 137 16.37 15.63 21.88
CA TRP A 137 16.20 14.34 21.20
C TRP A 137 14.84 13.69 21.44
N SER A 138 14.03 14.17 22.39
CA SER A 138 12.63 13.73 22.55
C SER A 138 11.66 14.59 21.74
N ASN A 139 12.10 15.65 21.06
CA ASN A 139 11.20 16.59 20.37
C ASN A 139 10.68 16.01 19.03
N PRO A 140 9.36 15.77 18.89
CA PRO A 140 8.79 15.25 17.65
C PRO A 140 8.95 16.21 16.46
N VAL A 141 8.91 17.52 16.67
CA VAL A 141 9.06 18.51 15.60
C VAL A 141 10.46 18.43 14.99
N LEU A 142 11.48 18.28 15.82
CA LEU A 142 12.87 18.11 15.37
C LEU A 142 13.01 16.90 14.45
N TRP A 143 12.48 15.74 14.89
CA TRP A 143 12.53 14.52 14.08
C TRP A 143 11.67 14.60 12.81
N THR A 144 10.52 15.29 12.87
CA THR A 144 9.69 15.53 11.67
C THR A 144 10.49 16.29 10.61
N LEU A 145 11.14 17.38 11.01
CA LEU A 145 11.93 18.21 10.10
C LEU A 145 13.16 17.45 9.60
N PHE A 146 13.81 16.67 10.46
CA PHE A 146 14.96 15.86 10.10
C PHE A 146 14.61 14.79 9.05
N PHE A 147 13.62 13.92 9.33
CA PHE A 147 13.22 12.86 8.40
C PHE A 147 12.55 13.41 7.15
N GLY A 148 11.75 14.48 7.27
CA GLY A 148 11.16 15.18 6.14
C GLY A 148 12.23 15.77 5.21
N ALA A 149 13.23 16.46 5.76
CA ALA A 149 14.36 16.97 4.98
C ALA A 149 15.19 15.84 4.36
N LEU A 150 15.48 14.79 5.13
CA LEU A 150 16.24 13.63 4.64
C LEU A 150 15.52 12.95 3.47
N ALA A 151 14.24 12.60 3.62
CA ALA A 151 13.45 11.95 2.58
C ALA A 151 13.34 12.84 1.33
N THR A 152 13.13 14.15 1.51
CA THR A 152 13.06 15.12 0.40
C THR A 152 14.39 15.27 -0.33
N LEU A 153 15.50 15.40 0.40
CA LEU A 153 16.84 15.52 -0.18
C LEU A 153 17.21 14.27 -0.98
N LEU A 154 16.89 13.09 -0.44
CA LEU A 154 17.05 11.84 -1.16
C LEU A 154 16.18 11.85 -2.44
N ALA A 155 14.93 12.30 -2.34
CA ALA A 155 13.98 12.31 -3.45
C ALA A 155 14.44 13.18 -4.63
N VAL A 156 15.03 14.34 -4.29
CA VAL A 156 15.61 15.30 -5.22
C VAL A 156 16.93 14.79 -5.81
N SER A 157 17.79 14.19 -4.99
CA SER A 157 19.11 13.66 -5.42
C SER A 157 18.98 12.44 -6.35
N GLY A 158 17.80 11.85 -6.41
CA GLY A 158 17.48 10.75 -7.30
C GLY A 158 18.03 9.39 -6.82
N PRO A 159 17.81 8.33 -7.61
CA PRO A 159 17.94 6.96 -7.14
C PRO A 159 19.38 6.44 -6.97
N LEU A 160 20.42 7.25 -7.25
CA LEU A 160 21.81 6.80 -7.39
C LEU A 160 22.75 7.14 -6.21
N THR A 161 22.24 7.66 -5.10
CA THR A 161 23.07 8.03 -3.94
C THR A 161 23.76 6.81 -3.31
N PHE A 162 25.06 6.93 -2.96
CA PHE A 162 25.91 5.87 -2.39
C PHE A 162 25.27 5.14 -1.19
N VAL A 163 24.64 5.88 -0.28
CA VAL A 163 23.92 5.34 0.90
C VAL A 163 22.88 4.30 0.48
N ARG A 164 22.19 4.53 -0.65
CA ARG A 164 21.17 3.64 -1.18
C ARG A 164 21.74 2.38 -1.81
N GLN A 165 22.94 2.42 -2.40
CA GLN A 165 23.56 1.20 -2.92
C GLN A 165 23.88 0.22 -1.78
N ILE A 166 24.21 0.75 -0.60
CA ILE A 166 24.49 -0.04 0.60
C ILE A 166 23.18 -0.49 1.26
N LEU A 167 22.23 0.42 1.49
CA LEU A 167 20.94 0.09 2.10
C LEU A 167 20.09 -0.83 1.21
N ARG A 168 20.06 -0.68 -0.12
CA ARG A 168 19.42 -1.70 -0.99
C ARG A 168 20.05 -3.08 -0.91
N LYS A 169 21.36 -3.15 -0.64
CA LYS A 169 22.09 -4.42 -0.58
C LYS A 169 21.94 -5.10 0.78
N TRP A 170 21.87 -4.33 1.86
CA TRP A 170 21.89 -4.84 3.24
C TRP A 170 20.62 -4.55 4.05
N GLY A 171 19.88 -3.49 3.72
CA GLY A 171 18.69 -3.01 4.42
C GLY A 171 17.63 -4.09 4.58
N ILE A 172 17.29 -4.80 3.50
CA ILE A 172 16.36 -5.94 3.59
C ILE A 172 16.83 -7.03 4.56
N TRP A 173 18.14 -7.29 4.63
CA TRP A 173 18.70 -8.29 5.56
C TRP A 173 18.69 -7.79 7.00
N LEU A 174 18.93 -6.50 7.21
CA LEU A 174 18.84 -5.85 8.52
C LEU A 174 17.39 -5.84 9.02
N LEU A 175 16.45 -5.49 8.16
CA LEU A 175 15.02 -5.55 8.43
C LEU A 175 14.59 -6.98 8.77
N LEU A 176 14.96 -7.96 7.96
CA LEU A 176 14.63 -9.36 8.23
C LEU A 176 15.25 -9.85 9.54
N ALA A 177 16.51 -9.49 9.83
CA ALA A 177 17.14 -9.84 11.10
C ALA A 177 16.39 -9.21 12.28
N ALA A 178 15.99 -7.94 12.18
CA ALA A 178 15.17 -7.27 13.20
C ALA A 178 13.83 -7.97 13.40
N CYS A 179 13.11 -8.30 12.33
CA CYS A 179 11.80 -8.97 12.39
C CYS A 179 11.90 -10.40 12.96
N ILE A 180 12.91 -11.17 12.56
CA ILE A 180 13.18 -12.51 13.11
C ILE A 180 13.52 -12.40 14.60
N TRP A 181 14.37 -11.44 14.97
CA TRP A 181 14.72 -11.22 16.37
C TRP A 181 13.52 -10.81 17.21
N LEU A 182 12.65 -9.92 16.72
CA LEU A 182 11.41 -9.53 17.39
C LEU A 182 10.48 -10.74 17.55
N THR A 183 10.35 -11.56 16.51
CA THR A 183 9.57 -12.80 16.56
C THR A 183 10.10 -13.73 17.64
N TRP A 184 11.42 -13.95 17.71
CA TRP A 184 12.03 -14.75 18.78
C TRP A 184 11.83 -14.13 20.16
N ASN A 185 12.02 -12.82 20.32
CA ASN A 185 11.84 -12.12 21.59
C ASN A 185 10.38 -12.21 22.08
N LEU A 186 9.39 -12.15 21.19
CA LEU A 186 7.99 -12.40 21.52
C LEU A 186 7.81 -13.81 22.11
N PHE A 187 8.28 -14.84 21.41
CA PHE A 187 8.19 -16.22 21.88
C PHE A 187 8.93 -16.48 23.20
N ALA A 188 10.04 -15.77 23.43
CA ALA A 188 10.85 -15.94 24.63
C ALA A 188 10.28 -15.23 25.86
N LYS A 189 9.50 -14.16 25.70
CA LYS A 189 9.08 -13.29 26.81
C LYS A 189 7.57 -13.22 27.04
N ALA A 190 6.76 -13.53 26.03
CA ALA A 190 5.32 -13.46 26.14
C ALA A 190 4.72 -14.84 26.43
N ASP A 191 3.68 -14.86 27.26
CA ASP A 191 2.83 -16.03 27.44
C ASP A 191 1.82 -16.10 26.30
N LEU A 192 2.06 -16.99 25.33
CA LEU A 192 1.20 -17.13 24.16
C LEU A 192 -0.21 -17.64 24.51
N ALA A 193 -0.33 -18.46 25.57
CA ALA A 193 -1.63 -19.01 25.97
C ALA A 193 -2.49 -17.91 26.57
N ASP A 194 -1.90 -17.08 27.43
CA ASP A 194 -2.56 -15.89 27.96
C ASP A 194 -2.96 -14.94 26.82
N LEU A 195 -2.02 -14.60 25.93
CA LEU A 195 -2.29 -13.72 24.79
C LEU A 195 -3.41 -14.22 23.89
N TRP A 196 -3.48 -15.53 23.63
CA TRP A 196 -4.53 -16.12 22.81
C TRP A 196 -5.92 -15.99 23.46
N SER A 197 -5.96 -16.06 24.80
CA SER A 197 -7.20 -15.94 25.59
C SER A 197 -7.66 -14.51 25.82
N ARG A 198 -6.79 -13.51 25.59
CA ARG A 198 -7.15 -12.09 25.70
C ARG A 198 -8.17 -11.70 24.64
N ALA A 199 -9.41 -11.50 25.09
CA ALA A 199 -10.46 -10.93 24.28
C ALA A 199 -10.19 -9.45 23.97
N GLY A 200 -10.62 -9.01 22.79
CA GLY A 200 -10.67 -7.58 22.48
C GLY A 200 -11.73 -6.86 23.31
N ASP A 201 -11.60 -5.55 23.44
CA ASP A 201 -12.53 -4.70 24.18
C ASP A 201 -13.85 -4.43 23.41
N GLY A 202 -13.97 -4.94 22.18
CA GLY A 202 -15.16 -4.76 21.34
C GLY A 202 -15.28 -3.37 20.72
N SER A 203 -14.26 -2.50 20.85
CA SER A 203 -14.24 -1.17 20.24
C SER A 203 -14.25 -1.19 18.71
N MET A 204 -13.92 -2.34 18.10
CA MET A 204 -13.85 -2.52 16.65
C MET A 204 -14.64 -3.76 16.22
N PRO A 205 -15.61 -3.62 15.30
CA PRO A 205 -16.24 -4.76 14.65
C PRO A 205 -15.22 -5.56 13.81
N PHE A 206 -15.40 -6.89 13.75
CA PHE A 206 -14.54 -7.77 12.96
C PHE A 206 -14.43 -7.33 11.49
N ALA A 207 -15.54 -6.88 10.90
CA ALA A 207 -15.59 -6.45 9.52
C ALA A 207 -14.74 -5.18 9.25
N VAL A 208 -14.65 -4.28 10.22
CA VAL A 208 -13.75 -3.11 10.14
C VAL A 208 -12.29 -3.56 10.22
N GLY A 209 -11.96 -4.50 11.10
CA GLY A 209 -10.61 -5.08 11.15
C GLY A 209 -10.23 -5.78 9.84
N PHE A 210 -11.18 -6.47 9.20
CA PHE A 210 -11.00 -7.02 7.86
C PHE A 210 -10.72 -5.91 6.83
N ASP A 211 -11.50 -4.83 6.84
CA ASP A 211 -11.36 -3.68 5.92
C ASP A 211 -10.01 -2.96 6.09
N ILE A 212 -9.50 -2.87 7.33
CA ILE A 212 -8.16 -2.34 7.60
C ILE A 212 -7.09 -3.30 7.07
N ALA A 213 -7.23 -4.62 7.29
CA ALA A 213 -6.26 -5.60 6.84
C ALA A 213 -6.15 -5.70 5.30
N ILE A 214 -7.28 -5.64 4.60
CA ILE A 214 -7.31 -5.67 3.14
C ILE A 214 -6.76 -4.37 2.53
N ALA A 215 -6.81 -3.23 3.23
CA ALA A 215 -6.33 -1.95 2.71
C ALA A 215 -4.84 -1.97 2.35
N MET A 216 -4.01 -2.73 3.07
CA MET A 216 -2.57 -2.85 2.80
C MET A 216 -2.27 -3.37 1.39
N PRO A 217 -2.69 -4.59 0.99
CA PRO A 217 -2.50 -5.03 -0.40
C PRO A 217 -3.29 -4.18 -1.41
N LEU A 218 -4.44 -3.60 -1.05
CA LEU A 218 -5.20 -2.73 -1.97
C LEU A 218 -4.43 -1.46 -2.37
N SER A 219 -3.64 -0.91 -1.46
CA SER A 219 -2.80 0.27 -1.71
C SER A 219 -1.81 0.07 -2.87
N TRP A 220 -1.43 -1.18 -3.17
CA TRP A 220 -0.50 -1.52 -4.23
C TRP A 220 -1.17 -1.77 -5.59
N LEU A 221 -2.50 -1.87 -5.65
CA LEU A 221 -3.22 -2.11 -6.91
C LEU A 221 -2.95 -1.05 -7.99
N PRO A 222 -2.82 0.25 -7.68
CA PRO A 222 -2.50 1.25 -8.70
C PRO A 222 -1.05 1.24 -9.17
N LEU A 223 -0.18 0.37 -8.61
CA LEU A 223 1.26 0.36 -8.87
C LEU A 223 1.78 -1.01 -9.34
N ILE A 224 1.05 -2.10 -9.06
CA ILE A 224 1.52 -3.46 -9.35
C ILE A 224 1.86 -3.71 -10.83
N ALA A 225 1.16 -3.07 -11.76
CA ALA A 225 1.42 -3.24 -13.20
C ALA A 225 2.77 -2.63 -13.63
N ASP A 226 3.32 -1.68 -12.87
CA ASP A 226 4.63 -1.09 -13.15
C ASP A 226 5.76 -2.10 -12.99
N TYR A 227 5.58 -3.08 -12.10
CA TYR A 227 6.50 -4.20 -11.88
C TYR A 227 6.11 -5.42 -12.72
N SER A 228 4.83 -5.82 -12.68
CA SER A 228 4.36 -7.06 -13.30
C SER A 228 4.35 -7.03 -14.83
N ARG A 229 4.42 -5.84 -15.46
CA ARG A 229 4.64 -5.71 -16.92
C ARG A 229 5.94 -6.34 -17.42
N PHE A 230 6.93 -6.52 -16.54
CA PHE A 230 8.17 -7.23 -16.83
C PHE A 230 8.09 -8.75 -16.55
N GLY A 231 6.91 -9.25 -16.17
CA GLY A 231 6.68 -10.66 -15.85
C GLY A 231 6.58 -11.57 -17.07
N LYS A 232 7.28 -12.71 -17.02
CA LYS A 232 7.33 -13.68 -18.15
C LYS A 232 6.02 -14.44 -18.39
N ARG A 233 5.31 -14.82 -17.32
CA ARG A 233 4.12 -15.69 -17.38
C ARG A 233 3.10 -15.26 -16.33
N ALA A 234 1.85 -15.08 -16.74
CA ALA A 234 0.76 -14.68 -15.85
C ALA A 234 0.63 -15.56 -14.59
N LYS A 235 0.75 -16.88 -14.72
CA LYS A 235 0.71 -17.81 -13.56
C LYS A 235 1.83 -17.57 -12.54
N ASN A 236 3.00 -17.18 -13.02
CA ASN A 236 4.16 -16.91 -12.16
C ASN A 236 4.01 -15.55 -11.49
N VAL A 237 3.43 -14.58 -12.21
CA VAL A 237 3.09 -13.27 -11.67
C VAL A 237 2.08 -13.41 -10.56
N PHE A 238 0.98 -14.12 -10.83
CA PHE A 238 -0.06 -14.38 -9.86
C PHE A 238 0.49 -15.08 -8.61
N GLY A 239 1.14 -16.24 -8.78
CA GLY A 239 1.63 -17.04 -7.66
C GLY A 239 2.75 -16.36 -6.87
N GLY A 240 3.71 -15.72 -7.55
CA GLY A 240 4.80 -15.00 -6.90
C GLY A 240 4.29 -13.84 -6.05
N THR A 241 3.42 -13.00 -6.64
CA THR A 241 2.81 -11.87 -5.93
C THR A 241 1.95 -12.32 -4.76
N ALA A 242 1.02 -13.26 -4.99
CA ALA A 242 0.08 -13.68 -3.95
C ALA A 242 0.81 -14.26 -2.73
N VAL A 243 1.72 -15.21 -2.95
CA VAL A 243 2.42 -15.90 -1.85
C VAL A 243 3.44 -14.97 -1.18
N GLY A 244 4.19 -14.18 -1.96
CA GLY A 244 5.20 -13.26 -1.42
C GLY A 244 4.58 -12.24 -0.48
N PHE A 245 3.59 -11.50 -0.96
CA PHE A 245 2.93 -10.46 -0.16
C PHE A 245 2.16 -11.07 1.01
N PHE A 246 1.49 -12.21 0.83
CA PHE A 246 0.72 -12.85 1.90
C PHE A 246 1.61 -13.19 3.09
N ILE A 247 2.76 -13.83 2.85
CA ILE A 247 3.65 -14.26 3.94
C ILE A 247 4.22 -13.04 4.67
N GLY A 248 4.72 -12.04 3.94
CA GLY A 248 5.27 -10.83 4.57
C GLY A 248 4.20 -10.09 5.37
N ASN A 249 3.07 -9.78 4.73
CA ASN A 249 2.01 -8.97 5.31
C ASN A 249 1.35 -9.68 6.51
N PHE A 250 1.02 -10.96 6.38
CA PHE A 250 0.45 -11.74 7.47
C PHE A 250 1.41 -11.85 8.65
N TRP A 251 2.69 -12.13 8.41
CA TRP A 251 3.69 -12.23 9.48
C TRP A 251 3.82 -10.92 10.26
N LEU A 252 4.01 -9.80 9.58
CA LEU A 252 4.30 -8.51 10.23
C LEU A 252 3.05 -7.93 10.90
N MET A 253 1.88 -7.99 10.29
CA MET A 253 0.65 -7.56 10.96
C MET A 253 0.37 -8.41 12.21
N SER A 254 0.54 -9.73 12.12
CA SER A 254 0.37 -10.63 13.28
C SER A 254 1.36 -10.31 14.39
N LEU A 255 2.61 -10.00 14.03
CA LEU A 255 3.64 -9.60 14.98
C LEU A 255 3.26 -8.26 15.65
N GLY A 256 2.69 -7.32 14.90
CA GLY A 256 2.22 -6.02 15.41
C GLY A 256 1.10 -6.17 16.44
N VAL A 257 0.12 -7.04 16.18
CA VAL A 257 -0.94 -7.39 17.15
C VAL A 257 -0.32 -7.95 18.42
N ALA A 258 0.52 -8.99 18.27
CA ALA A 258 1.07 -9.71 19.41
C ALA A 258 1.97 -8.81 20.28
N TYR A 259 2.81 -7.96 19.67
CA TYR A 259 3.64 -7.01 20.40
C TYR A 259 2.82 -5.97 21.17
N THR A 260 1.76 -5.46 20.54
CA THR A 260 0.86 -4.48 21.16
C THR A 260 0.18 -5.10 22.39
N LEU A 261 -0.35 -6.32 22.26
CA LEU A 261 -1.00 -6.99 23.38
C LEU A 261 0.00 -7.42 24.48
N ALA A 262 1.20 -7.86 24.12
CA ALA A 262 2.16 -8.43 25.05
C ALA A 262 2.93 -7.38 25.87
N PHE A 263 3.32 -6.28 25.24
CA PHE A 263 4.35 -5.40 25.78
C PHE A 263 3.97 -3.92 25.81
N ALA A 264 2.84 -3.52 25.22
CA ALA A 264 2.41 -2.13 25.23
C ALA A 264 1.50 -1.82 26.44
N PRO A 265 1.61 -0.61 27.01
CA PRO A 265 0.62 -0.10 27.95
C PRO A 265 -0.75 0.08 27.26
N SER A 266 -1.83 -0.25 27.96
CA SER A 266 -3.19 -0.11 27.45
C SER A 266 -3.57 1.37 27.26
N GLY A 267 -4.23 1.69 26.14
CA GLY A 267 -4.78 3.03 25.88
C GLY A 267 -3.80 4.05 25.28
N GLU A 268 -2.59 3.63 24.92
CA GLU A 268 -1.61 4.52 24.30
C GLU A 268 -1.69 4.53 22.77
N VAL A 269 -1.70 5.74 22.18
CA VAL A 269 -1.77 5.95 20.71
C VAL A 269 -0.56 5.34 19.99
N ASN A 270 0.60 5.34 20.64
CA ASN A 270 1.87 4.81 20.12
C ASN A 270 2.26 3.46 20.76
N ALA A 271 1.27 2.68 21.20
CA ALA A 271 1.43 1.42 21.93
C ALA A 271 2.48 0.48 21.29
N LEU A 272 2.39 0.24 19.98
CA LEU A 272 3.36 -0.60 19.26
C LEU A 272 4.78 -0.02 19.34
N LEU A 273 4.94 1.27 19.06
CA LEU A 273 6.26 1.90 19.03
C LEU A 273 6.92 1.87 20.41
N LEU A 274 6.13 2.01 21.48
CA LEU A 274 6.61 1.86 22.86
C LEU A 274 7.05 0.43 23.16
N ALA A 275 6.26 -0.56 22.74
CA ALA A 275 6.61 -1.97 22.86
C ALA A 275 7.91 -2.30 22.09
N LEU A 276 8.07 -1.76 20.88
CA LEU A 276 9.26 -1.97 20.04
C LEU A 276 10.49 -1.24 20.58
N ALA A 277 10.35 0.01 21.05
CA ALA A 277 11.41 0.73 21.75
C ALA A 277 11.80 0.00 23.06
N GLY A 278 10.82 -0.67 23.67
CA GLY A 278 10.89 -1.68 24.74
C GLY A 278 11.90 -2.79 24.51
N ALA A 279 11.89 -3.33 23.31
CA ALA A 279 12.53 -4.58 22.98
C ALA A 279 13.97 -4.36 22.52
N GLY A 280 14.92 -5.13 23.08
CA GLY A 280 16.29 -5.19 22.57
C GLY A 280 17.00 -3.83 22.59
N LEU A 281 16.73 -3.01 23.61
CA LEU A 281 17.23 -1.63 23.72
C LEU A 281 16.79 -0.71 22.57
N GLY A 282 15.73 -1.05 21.84
CA GLY A 282 15.24 -0.30 20.69
C GLY A 282 16.06 -0.51 19.40
N ILE A 283 17.06 -1.39 19.41
CA ILE A 283 17.88 -1.70 18.23
C ILE A 283 17.04 -2.22 17.06
N PRO A 284 16.10 -3.18 17.23
CA PRO A 284 15.27 -3.63 16.11
C PRO A 284 14.44 -2.51 15.50
N LEU A 285 13.90 -1.61 16.33
CA LEU A 285 13.15 -0.45 15.86
C LEU A 285 14.05 0.47 15.03
N LEU A 286 15.27 0.76 15.49
CA LEU A 286 16.26 1.52 14.72
C LEU A 286 16.57 0.90 13.36
N LEU A 287 16.73 -0.42 13.29
CA LEU A 287 16.99 -1.14 12.03
C LEU A 287 15.80 -1.04 11.07
N ILE A 288 14.57 -1.10 11.58
CA ILE A 288 13.36 -0.92 10.78
C ILE A 288 13.25 0.53 10.29
N LEU A 289 13.58 1.53 11.11
CA LEU A 289 13.55 2.95 10.72
C LEU A 289 14.48 3.30 9.55
N LEU A 290 15.59 2.57 9.42
CA LEU A 290 16.49 2.72 8.28
C LEU A 290 15.81 2.30 6.97
N ASP A 291 14.96 1.28 7.00
CA ASP A 291 14.16 0.84 5.85
C ASP A 291 13.05 1.85 5.53
N GLU A 292 12.35 2.38 6.55
CA GLU A 292 11.28 3.37 6.32
C GLU A 292 11.75 4.68 5.70
N SER A 293 13.00 5.06 5.95
CA SER A 293 13.61 6.20 5.28
C SER A 293 13.67 6.00 3.76
N GLU A 294 13.86 4.75 3.29
CA GLU A 294 13.81 4.43 1.86
C GLU A 294 12.38 4.43 1.31
N ASN A 295 11.40 3.97 2.09
CA ASN A 295 9.98 3.98 1.70
C ASN A 295 9.44 5.41 1.53
N ALA A 296 9.66 6.28 2.53
CA ALA A 296 9.26 7.69 2.45
C ALA A 296 9.85 8.40 1.23
N PHE A 297 11.13 8.14 0.93
CA PHE A 297 11.79 8.61 -0.28
C PHE A 297 11.09 8.08 -1.55
N ALA A 298 10.81 6.78 -1.59
CA ALA A 298 10.24 6.12 -2.76
C ALA A 298 8.86 6.67 -3.08
N ASP A 299 8.06 6.98 -2.06
CA ASP A 299 6.74 7.60 -2.21
C ASP A 299 6.83 9.01 -2.77
N ILE A 300 7.67 9.87 -2.17
CA ILE A 300 7.88 11.25 -2.64
C ILE A 300 8.38 11.25 -4.09
N HIS A 301 9.34 10.40 -4.42
CA HIS A 301 9.89 10.30 -5.76
C HIS A 301 8.85 9.77 -6.77
N SER A 302 8.11 8.72 -6.42
CA SER A 302 7.07 8.14 -7.29
C SER A 302 5.92 9.12 -7.53
N ALA A 303 5.54 9.89 -6.50
CA ALA A 303 4.58 10.97 -6.59
C ALA A 303 5.08 12.10 -7.53
N ALA A 304 6.36 12.47 -7.42
CA ALA A 304 6.97 13.48 -8.29
C ALA A 304 7.04 13.04 -9.76
N VAL A 305 7.44 11.79 -10.02
CA VAL A 305 7.47 11.23 -11.38
C VAL A 305 6.06 11.17 -11.97
N SER A 306 5.07 10.71 -11.19
CA SER A 306 3.66 10.66 -11.62
C SER A 306 3.13 12.06 -11.93
N SER A 307 3.49 13.06 -11.11
CA SER A 307 3.12 14.46 -11.32
C SER A 307 3.80 15.07 -12.53
N GLY A 308 5.03 14.68 -12.85
CA GLY A 308 5.80 15.16 -14.00
C GLY A 308 5.18 14.77 -15.35
N ILE A 309 4.38 13.70 -15.37
CA ILE A 309 3.61 13.30 -16.55
C ILE A 309 2.45 14.28 -16.80
N LEU A 310 1.89 14.87 -15.73
CA LEU A 310 0.75 15.80 -15.78
C LEU A 310 1.20 17.26 -15.94
N LEU A 311 2.18 17.66 -15.13
CA LEU A 311 2.76 18.98 -15.05
C LEU A 311 4.14 18.88 -15.70
N ARG A 312 4.39 19.55 -16.82
CA ARG A 312 5.66 19.53 -17.58
C ARG A 312 6.81 20.23 -16.82
N LEU A 313 6.97 19.92 -15.55
CA LEU A 313 7.97 20.45 -14.62
C LEU A 313 9.05 19.39 -14.38
N LYS A 314 10.22 19.87 -13.96
CA LYS A 314 11.34 19.01 -13.58
C LYS A 314 10.98 18.18 -12.34
N VAL A 315 11.29 16.87 -12.37
CA VAL A 315 10.96 15.92 -11.30
C VAL A 315 11.55 16.35 -9.96
N GLU A 316 12.73 16.98 -9.97
CA GLU A 316 13.41 17.48 -8.78
C GLU A 316 12.59 18.56 -8.07
N HIS A 317 11.93 19.46 -8.83
CA HIS A 317 11.12 20.53 -8.25
C HIS A 317 9.81 19.98 -7.70
N LEU A 318 9.23 18.99 -8.38
CA LEU A 318 8.04 18.29 -7.92
C LEU A 318 8.34 17.47 -6.66
N ALA A 319 9.48 16.78 -6.61
CA ALA A 319 9.93 16.04 -5.43
C ALA A 319 10.16 16.96 -4.23
N LEU A 320 10.74 18.14 -4.45
CA LEU A 320 10.87 19.16 -3.41
C LEU A 320 9.50 19.62 -2.89
N ALA A 321 8.58 19.98 -3.79
CA ALA A 321 7.25 20.44 -3.41
C ALA A 321 6.46 19.36 -2.67
N ILE A 322 6.48 18.13 -3.16
CA ILE A 322 5.80 16.98 -2.54
C ILE A 322 6.44 16.65 -1.19
N GLY A 323 7.77 16.63 -1.09
CA GLY A 323 8.44 16.39 0.19
C GLY A 323 8.12 17.43 1.26
N VAL A 324 8.02 18.72 0.86
CA VAL A 324 7.53 19.79 1.74
C VAL A 324 6.08 19.54 2.16
N ILE A 325 5.19 19.17 1.23
CA ILE A 325 3.79 18.83 1.55
C ILE A 325 3.75 17.64 2.53
N CYS A 326 4.50 16.58 2.29
CA CYS A 326 4.54 15.41 3.16
C CYS A 326 4.99 15.79 4.58
N THR A 327 6.02 16.64 4.68
CA THR A 327 6.56 17.16 5.96
C THR A 327 5.54 18.04 6.68
N LEU A 328 4.84 18.93 5.97
CA LEU A 328 3.80 19.78 6.54
C LEU A 328 2.62 18.96 7.06
N ILE A 329 2.16 17.98 6.29
CA ILE A 329 1.13 17.04 6.75
C ILE A 329 1.63 16.28 7.97
N ALA A 330 2.88 15.79 7.96
CA ALA A 330 3.44 15.10 9.10
C ALA A 330 3.46 15.98 10.36
N LEU A 331 3.81 17.27 10.25
CA LEU A 331 3.79 18.21 11.39
C LEU A 331 2.40 18.41 12.01
N LEU A 332 1.33 18.27 11.21
CA LEU A 332 -0.04 18.59 11.63
C LEU A 332 -0.87 17.35 11.96
N ALA A 333 -0.57 16.20 11.33
CA ALA A 333 -1.36 14.99 11.44
C ALA A 333 -0.81 14.04 12.54
N PRO A 334 -1.69 13.52 13.41
CA PRO A 334 -1.31 12.50 14.37
C PRO A 334 -1.34 11.10 13.73
N LEU A 335 -0.55 10.17 14.28
CA LEU A 335 -0.54 8.76 13.85
C LEU A 335 -1.93 8.10 13.94
N ALA A 336 -2.81 8.56 14.84
CA ALA A 336 -4.19 8.09 14.96
C ALA A 336 -5.02 8.21 13.67
N GLN A 337 -4.66 9.10 12.74
CA GLN A 337 -5.34 9.21 11.44
C GLN A 337 -4.99 8.08 10.46
N TYR A 338 -4.03 7.21 10.82
CA TYR A 338 -3.56 6.13 9.96
C TYR A 338 -4.69 5.15 9.57
N GLN A 339 -5.57 4.81 10.53
CA GLN A 339 -6.73 3.97 10.23
C GLN A 339 -7.64 4.60 9.17
N ASN A 340 -7.95 5.90 9.31
CA ASN A 340 -8.82 6.61 8.37
C ASN A 340 -8.19 6.69 6.98
N PHE A 341 -6.87 6.84 6.92
CA PHE A 341 -6.13 6.82 5.67
C PHE A 341 -6.23 5.46 4.95
N LEU A 342 -6.04 4.35 5.67
CA LEU A 342 -6.20 3.00 5.11
C LEU A 342 -7.62 2.76 4.58
N LEU A 343 -8.64 3.16 5.35
CA LEU A 343 -10.04 3.03 4.93
C LEU A 343 -10.37 3.93 3.72
N LEU A 344 -9.75 5.10 3.59
CA LEU A 344 -9.92 5.98 2.42
C LEU A 344 -9.31 5.37 1.16
N ILE A 345 -8.17 4.69 1.26
CA ILE A 345 -7.60 3.92 0.15
C ILE A 345 -8.59 2.83 -0.27
N GLY A 346 -9.09 2.06 0.72
CA GLY A 346 -10.08 1.01 0.49
C GLY A 346 -11.34 1.52 -0.21
N SER A 347 -11.85 2.69 0.21
CA SER A 347 -13.10 3.25 -0.32
C SER A 347 -13.06 3.57 -1.80
N VAL A 348 -11.89 3.92 -2.32
CA VAL A 348 -11.70 4.38 -3.68
C VAL A 348 -11.17 3.26 -4.58
N PHE A 349 -10.14 2.55 -4.14
CA PHE A 349 -9.43 1.60 -4.99
C PHE A 349 -10.10 0.23 -5.04
N ALA A 350 -10.74 -0.24 -3.97
CA ALA A 350 -11.48 -1.49 -4.02
C ALA A 350 -12.59 -1.49 -5.10
N PRO A 351 -13.51 -0.51 -5.15
CA PRO A 351 -14.52 -0.46 -6.21
C PRO A 351 -13.92 -0.21 -7.59
N LEU A 352 -12.86 0.61 -7.70
CA LEU A 352 -12.17 0.82 -8.97
C LEU A 352 -11.67 -0.51 -9.56
N PHE A 353 -10.99 -1.32 -8.75
CA PHE A 353 -10.41 -2.57 -9.22
C PHE A 353 -11.45 -3.69 -9.37
N GLY A 354 -12.61 -3.61 -8.70
CA GLY A 354 -13.79 -4.39 -9.06
C GLY A 354 -14.21 -4.16 -10.52
N VAL A 355 -14.29 -2.89 -10.95
CA VAL A 355 -14.59 -2.52 -12.35
C VAL A 355 -13.49 -3.00 -13.30
N VAL A 356 -12.23 -2.76 -12.97
CA VAL A 356 -11.08 -3.10 -13.83
C VAL A 356 -10.95 -4.61 -14.04
N LEU A 357 -11.13 -5.41 -12.99
CA LEU A 357 -11.06 -6.86 -13.07
C LEU A 357 -12.18 -7.44 -13.94
N VAL A 358 -13.42 -6.96 -13.76
CA VAL A 358 -14.56 -7.38 -14.59
C VAL A 358 -14.38 -6.96 -16.05
N ASP A 359 -13.95 -5.73 -16.29
CA ASP A 359 -13.67 -5.24 -17.63
C ASP A 359 -12.60 -6.08 -18.35
N HIS A 360 -11.49 -6.38 -17.67
CA HIS A 360 -10.39 -7.11 -18.27
C HIS A 360 -10.70 -8.61 -18.46
N PHE A 361 -11.09 -9.31 -17.39
CA PHE A 361 -11.21 -10.77 -17.42
C PHE A 361 -12.54 -11.26 -18.01
N ILE A 362 -13.64 -10.52 -17.81
CA ILE A 362 -14.98 -10.97 -18.23
C ILE A 362 -15.39 -10.32 -19.55
N LEU A 363 -15.35 -8.98 -19.64
CA LEU A 363 -15.84 -8.27 -20.82
C LEU A 363 -14.85 -8.35 -21.99
N ARG A 364 -13.56 -8.03 -21.74
CA ARG A 364 -12.51 -8.07 -22.77
C ARG A 364 -11.85 -9.43 -22.94
N LYS A 365 -12.14 -10.40 -22.06
CA LYS A 365 -11.54 -11.75 -22.09
C LYS A 365 -10.01 -11.70 -22.24
N ARG A 366 -9.37 -10.83 -21.46
CA ARG A 366 -7.92 -10.56 -21.43
C ARG A 366 -7.32 -9.92 -22.69
N SER A 367 -8.15 -9.40 -23.60
CA SER A 367 -7.66 -8.64 -24.75
C SER A 367 -7.14 -7.26 -24.34
N ALA A 368 -5.96 -6.88 -24.87
CA ALA A 368 -5.39 -5.55 -24.75
C ALA A 368 -5.89 -4.59 -25.84
N GLN A 369 -6.55 -5.10 -26.89
CA GLN A 369 -7.08 -4.28 -27.98
C GLN A 369 -8.41 -3.65 -27.55
N VAL A 370 -8.44 -2.33 -27.53
CA VAL A 370 -9.58 -1.56 -27.07
C VAL A 370 -9.83 -0.38 -28.01
N ALA A 371 -11.08 -0.18 -28.41
CA ALA A 371 -11.47 1.00 -29.17
C ALA A 371 -11.14 2.27 -28.37
N SER A 372 -10.45 3.22 -29.02
CA SER A 372 -10.09 4.50 -28.40
C SER A 372 -11.35 5.22 -27.94
N ALA A 373 -11.36 5.60 -26.66
CA ALA A 373 -12.42 6.37 -26.05
C ALA A 373 -11.80 7.33 -25.04
N ALA A 374 -12.26 8.59 -25.03
CA ALA A 374 -11.83 9.56 -24.04
C ALA A 374 -12.33 9.19 -22.64
N LEU A 375 -13.61 8.83 -22.54
CA LEU A 375 -14.28 8.44 -21.29
C LEU A 375 -15.10 7.18 -21.54
N ARG A 376 -15.06 6.24 -20.58
CA ARG A 376 -15.91 5.05 -20.54
C ARG A 376 -16.92 5.19 -19.41
N TRP A 377 -18.03 5.88 -19.72
CA TRP A 377 -19.09 6.16 -18.75
C TRP A 377 -19.61 4.93 -17.99
N PRO A 378 -19.82 3.74 -18.60
CA PRO A 378 -20.20 2.54 -17.86
C PRO A 378 -19.26 2.23 -16.68
N ALA A 379 -17.95 2.29 -16.92
CA ALA A 379 -16.92 1.99 -15.93
C ALA A 379 -16.84 3.08 -14.85
N LEU A 380 -16.97 4.35 -15.25
CA LEU A 380 -16.95 5.48 -14.31
C LEU A 380 -18.18 5.50 -13.39
N LEU A 381 -19.37 5.20 -13.93
CA LEU A 381 -20.61 5.12 -13.15
C LEU A 381 -20.62 3.90 -12.22
N ALA A 382 -20.12 2.75 -12.70
CA ALA A 382 -19.95 1.57 -11.87
C ALA A 382 -18.98 1.81 -10.70
N TRP A 383 -17.87 2.49 -10.97
CA TRP A 383 -16.92 2.89 -9.93
C TRP A 383 -17.55 3.85 -8.93
N LEU A 384 -18.25 4.89 -9.38
CA LEU A 384 -18.95 5.84 -8.52
C LEU A 384 -19.97 5.12 -7.62
N GLY A 385 -20.77 4.20 -8.18
CA GLY A 385 -21.73 3.40 -7.40
C GLY A 385 -21.05 2.56 -6.32
N GLY A 386 -19.87 2.01 -6.61
CA GLY A 386 -19.05 1.32 -5.62
C GLY A 386 -18.54 2.23 -4.50
N VAL A 387 -17.99 3.39 -4.84
CA VAL A 387 -17.52 4.40 -3.85
C VAL A 387 -18.67 4.87 -2.96
N SER A 388 -19.83 5.18 -3.55
CA SER A 388 -21.02 5.55 -2.80
C SER A 388 -21.46 4.44 -1.84
N THR A 389 -21.43 3.18 -2.29
CA THR A 389 -21.79 2.03 -1.46
C THR A 389 -20.82 1.84 -0.30
N TYR A 390 -19.52 2.02 -0.54
CA TYR A 390 -18.52 1.98 0.53
C TYR A 390 -18.86 2.97 1.64
N HIS A 391 -19.05 4.25 1.27
CA HIS A 391 -19.30 5.30 2.26
C HIS A 391 -20.68 5.14 2.93
N LEU A 392 -21.69 4.60 2.25
CA LEU A 392 -22.97 4.27 2.87
C LEU A 392 -22.82 3.16 3.92
N LEU A 393 -22.13 2.07 3.58
CA LEU A 393 -21.94 0.94 4.50
C LEU A 393 -21.04 1.31 5.68
N ALA A 394 -19.93 2.01 5.43
CA ALA A 394 -19.02 2.44 6.48
C ALA A 394 -19.69 3.34 7.54
N ASN A 395 -20.69 4.13 7.14
CA ASN A 395 -21.40 5.03 8.05
C ASN A 395 -22.68 4.42 8.66
N LEU A 396 -23.41 3.59 7.92
CA LEU A 396 -24.73 3.08 8.36
C LEU A 396 -24.68 1.64 8.88
N TYR A 397 -23.76 0.81 8.40
CA TYR A 397 -23.68 -0.62 8.70
C TYR A 397 -22.21 -1.09 8.85
N PRO A 398 -21.44 -0.53 9.81
CA PRO A 398 -20.02 -0.85 9.97
C PRO A 398 -19.77 -2.34 10.29
N ASP A 399 -20.74 -3.04 10.87
CA ASP A 399 -20.64 -4.47 11.20
C ASP A 399 -20.58 -5.38 9.95
N VAL A 400 -21.02 -4.89 8.79
CA VAL A 400 -21.01 -5.64 7.52
C VAL A 400 -19.66 -5.51 6.81
N GLY A 401 -18.93 -4.43 7.06
CA GLY A 401 -17.76 -4.04 6.27
C GLY A 401 -18.14 -3.41 4.94
N ALA A 402 -17.30 -2.51 4.45
CA ALA A 402 -17.58 -1.69 3.28
C ALA A 402 -16.79 -2.14 2.03
N THR A 403 -15.59 -2.71 2.20
CA THR A 403 -14.66 -2.94 1.09
C THR A 403 -15.16 -3.98 0.09
N LEU A 404 -15.51 -5.19 0.55
CA LEU A 404 -15.95 -6.27 -0.34
C LEU A 404 -17.29 -5.98 -1.00
N PRO A 405 -18.33 -5.51 -0.28
CA PRO A 405 -19.60 -5.18 -0.93
C PRO A 405 -19.44 -4.09 -1.99
N ALA A 406 -18.64 -3.05 -1.72
CA ALA A 406 -18.36 -1.99 -2.69
C ALA A 406 -17.63 -2.53 -3.94
N LEU A 407 -16.63 -3.39 -3.76
CA LEU A 407 -15.90 -4.03 -4.86
C LEU A 407 -16.82 -4.89 -5.72
N VAL A 408 -17.60 -5.77 -5.09
CA VAL A 408 -18.50 -6.69 -5.79
C VAL A 408 -19.58 -5.92 -6.54
N LEU A 409 -20.20 -4.93 -5.90
CA LEU A 409 -21.23 -4.11 -6.55
C LEU A 409 -20.66 -3.33 -7.74
N ALA A 410 -19.50 -2.71 -7.60
CA ALA A 410 -18.86 -1.98 -8.71
C ALA A 410 -18.57 -2.92 -9.89
N GLY A 411 -18.07 -4.13 -9.61
CA GLY A 411 -17.86 -5.17 -10.62
C GLY A 411 -19.17 -5.59 -11.32
N LEU A 412 -20.23 -5.84 -10.55
CA LEU A 412 -21.55 -6.21 -11.09
C LEU A 412 -22.16 -5.09 -11.95
N LEU A 413 -22.09 -3.85 -11.49
CA LEU A 413 -22.54 -2.69 -12.25
C LEU A 413 -21.77 -2.57 -13.57
N GLN A 414 -20.45 -2.78 -13.55
CA GLN A 414 -19.64 -2.78 -14.77
C GLN A 414 -20.05 -3.91 -15.73
N LEU A 415 -20.36 -5.10 -15.21
CA LEU A 415 -20.80 -6.22 -16.03
C LEU A 415 -22.13 -5.90 -16.74
N VAL A 416 -23.10 -5.34 -16.01
CA VAL A 416 -24.42 -4.99 -16.54
C VAL A 416 -24.33 -3.85 -17.53
N LEU A 417 -23.73 -2.72 -17.14
CA LEU A 417 -23.59 -1.54 -18.01
C LEU A 417 -22.70 -1.83 -19.22
N GLY A 418 -21.61 -2.57 -19.03
CA GLY A 418 -20.68 -2.94 -20.11
C GLY A 418 -21.31 -3.82 -21.19
N ARG A 419 -22.22 -4.74 -20.83
CA ARG A 419 -22.98 -5.54 -21.80
C ARG A 419 -24.05 -4.73 -22.52
N ALA A 420 -24.79 -3.88 -21.79
CA ALA A 420 -25.85 -3.06 -22.37
C ALA A 420 -25.31 -2.09 -23.44
N PHE A 421 -24.17 -1.43 -23.18
CA PHE A 421 -23.57 -0.49 -24.13
C PHE A 421 -22.79 -1.18 -25.27
N SER A 422 -22.31 -2.41 -25.08
CA SER A 422 -21.70 -3.21 -26.16
C SER A 422 -22.73 -3.70 -27.16
N TYR A 423 -23.93 -4.11 -26.70
CA TYR A 423 -25.03 -4.52 -27.57
C TYR A 423 -25.46 -3.42 -28.54
N GLY A 424 -25.47 -2.16 -28.08
CA GLY A 424 -25.81 -1.01 -28.93
C GLY A 424 -24.82 -0.73 -30.08
N ARG A 425 -23.57 -1.22 -29.99
CA ARG A 425 -22.57 -1.07 -31.07
C ARG A 425 -22.62 -2.18 -32.11
N GLU A 426 -23.13 -3.36 -31.76
CA GLU A 426 -23.37 -4.44 -32.72
C GLU A 426 -24.64 -4.18 -33.54
N THR A 427 -25.71 -3.67 -32.92
CA THR A 427 -26.95 -3.30 -33.64
C THR A 427 -26.82 -2.05 -34.51
N ALA A 428 -25.83 -1.18 -34.28
CA ALA A 428 -25.57 -0.01 -35.12
C ALA A 428 -24.59 -0.31 -36.28
N ARG A 429 -24.08 -1.54 -36.38
CA ARG A 429 -23.19 -2.02 -37.45
C ARG A 429 -23.83 -3.10 -38.33
N ALA A 430 -25.01 -3.59 -37.96
CA ALA A 430 -25.90 -4.40 -38.79
C ALA A 430 -26.91 -3.48 -39.47
#